data_AF-A0A2R6KBK6-F1
#
_entry.id   AF-A0A2R6KBK6-F1
#
_cell.length_a   1.000
_cell.length_b   1.000
_cell.length_c   1.000
_cell.angle_alpha   90.00
_cell.angle_beta   90.00
_cell.angle_gamma   90.00
#
_symmetry.space_group_name_H-M   'P 1'
#
loop_
_entity.id
_entity.type
_entity.pdbx_description
1 polymer ?
#
loop_
_entity_poly.entity_id
_entity_poly.type
_entity_poly.pdbx_seq_one_letter_code
_entity_poly.pdbx_strand_id
1 'polypeptide(L)'
;MLLVRGHAGGTALTGTVYERGERPPTFEGAPDEGAPFVWICDEFYEVESGGQRQRIDGQERRVAFEAPTTRGFETRDAALATAKEHVRTQFVRLGLAGDDVEVEVVEDPDADDGSGRN
;
A
#
# COMPACT_ATOMS: atom_id res chain seq x y z
N MET A 1 -4.31 7.59 11.25
CA MET A 1 -3.64 6.79 10.22
C MET A 1 -4.45 6.85 8.96
N LEU A 2 -3.77 6.77 7.82
CA LEU A 2 -4.40 6.87 6.49
C LEU A 2 -4.12 5.58 5.73
N LEU A 3 -5.15 4.95 5.17
CA LEU A 3 -4.95 3.85 4.23
C LEU A 3 -4.87 4.41 2.83
N VAL A 4 -3.85 4.01 2.09
CA VAL A 4 -3.73 4.31 0.65
C VAL A 4 -3.95 3.01 -0.08
N ARG A 5 -5.06 2.94 -0.83
CA ARG A 5 -5.48 1.73 -1.52
C ARG A 5 -5.48 1.95 -3.02
N GLY A 6 -4.73 1.15 -3.75
CA GLY A 6 -4.78 1.11 -5.21
C GLY A 6 -5.61 -0.06 -5.70
N HIS A 7 -6.36 0.17 -6.77
CA HIS A 7 -7.20 -0.82 -7.43
C HIS A 7 -6.86 -0.85 -8.92
N ALA A 8 -6.55 -2.04 -9.44
CA ALA A 8 -6.38 -2.27 -10.87
C ALA A 8 -6.48 -3.76 -11.19
N GLY A 9 -6.90 -4.09 -12.41
CA GLY A 9 -6.92 -5.48 -12.90
C GLY A 9 -7.72 -6.46 -12.03
N GLY A 10 -8.70 -5.99 -11.25
CA GLY A 10 -9.49 -6.82 -10.35
C GLY A 10 -8.78 -7.24 -9.05
N THR A 11 -7.64 -6.62 -8.73
CA THR A 11 -6.95 -6.76 -7.44
C THR A 11 -6.77 -5.40 -6.76
N ALA A 12 -6.37 -5.41 -5.49
CA ALA A 12 -6.12 -4.21 -4.71
C ALA A 12 -4.84 -4.35 -3.88
N LEU A 13 -4.09 -3.24 -3.79
CA LEU A 13 -2.94 -3.08 -2.90
C LEU A 13 -3.30 -2.04 -1.85
N THR A 14 -2.99 -2.31 -0.59
CA THR A 14 -3.19 -1.34 0.49
C THR A 14 -1.88 -1.12 1.22
N GLY A 15 -1.50 0.13 1.42
CA GLY A 15 -0.47 0.51 2.38
C GLY A 15 -1.00 1.53 3.38
N THR A 16 -0.24 1.78 4.43
CA THR A 16 -0.64 2.65 5.55
C THR A 16 0.35 3.79 5.73
N VAL A 17 -0.16 5.02 5.82
CA VAL A 17 0.58 6.18 6.31
C VAL A 17 0.23 6.39 7.78
N TYR A 18 1.22 6.24 8.64
CA TYR A 18 1.16 6.57 10.05
C TYR A 18 1.49 8.05 10.24
N GLU A 19 0.66 8.75 11.00
CA GLU A 19 0.80 10.17 11.29
C GLU A 19 1.52 10.42 12.62
N ARG A 20 1.84 11.68 12.88
CA ARG A 20 2.59 12.09 14.07
C ARG A 20 1.84 11.68 15.34
N GLY A 21 2.48 10.83 16.15
CA GLY A 21 1.94 10.32 17.41
C GLY A 21 1.28 8.95 17.30
N GLU A 22 1.17 8.40 16.08
CA GLU A 22 0.79 7.01 15.86
C GLU A 22 2.00 6.10 15.95
N ARG A 23 1.78 4.85 16.34
CA ARG A 23 2.84 3.85 16.46
C ARG A 23 2.78 2.89 15.27
N PRO A 24 3.69 3.01 14.30
CA PRO A 24 3.80 2.00 13.25
C PRO A 24 4.18 0.64 13.86
N PRO A 25 3.83 -0.48 13.19
CA PRO A 25 4.30 -1.79 13.58
C PRO A 25 5.83 -1.83 13.56
N THR A 26 6.42 -2.41 14.61
CA THR A 26 7.86 -2.62 14.70
C THR A 26 8.21 -3.96 14.08
N PHE A 27 9.15 -3.97 13.15
CA PHE A 27 9.72 -5.17 12.54
C PHE A 27 11.20 -4.95 12.25
N GLU A 28 11.93 -6.04 11.98
CA GLU A 28 13.35 -5.99 11.68
C GLU A 28 13.57 -5.16 10.40
N GLY A 29 14.19 -3.98 10.53
CA GLY A 29 14.37 -3.02 9.42
C GLY A 29 13.41 -1.82 9.41
N ALA A 30 12.50 -1.70 10.39
CA ALA A 30 11.66 -0.52 10.53
C ALA A 30 12.51 0.76 10.75
N PRO A 31 12.12 1.91 10.19
CA PRO A 31 12.94 3.12 10.20
C PRO A 31 12.90 3.76 11.60
N ASP A 32 13.93 4.57 11.89
CA ASP A 32 14.01 5.40 13.08
C ASP A 32 12.71 6.22 13.23
N GLU A 33 12.07 6.09 14.40
CA GLU A 33 10.72 6.60 14.76
C GLU A 33 10.59 8.15 14.73
N GLY A 34 11.57 8.86 14.19
CA GLY A 34 11.69 10.31 14.23
C GLY A 34 10.91 11.07 13.13
N ALA A 35 10.43 10.38 12.09
CA ALA A 35 9.70 11.03 11.01
C ALA A 35 8.24 11.34 11.42
N PRO A 36 7.74 12.57 11.20
CA PRO A 36 6.35 12.93 11.50
C PRO A 36 5.30 12.10 10.75
N PHE A 37 5.64 11.56 9.58
CA PHE A 37 4.79 10.68 8.80
C PHE A 37 5.59 9.48 8.32
N VAL A 38 5.04 8.27 8.44
CA VAL A 38 5.72 7.03 8.03
C VAL A 38 4.81 6.25 7.09
N TRP A 39 5.25 6.05 5.86
CA TRP A 39 4.61 5.16 4.89
C TRP A 39 5.13 3.75 5.08
N ILE A 40 4.21 2.78 5.14
CA ILE A 40 4.50 1.35 5.17
C ILE A 40 3.61 0.67 4.13
N CYS A 41 4.22 -0.06 3.22
CA CYS A 41 3.51 -0.85 2.22
C CYS A 41 4.30 -2.12 1.92
N ASP A 42 3.60 -3.25 1.86
CA ASP A 42 4.17 -4.46 1.29
C ASP A 42 4.49 -4.24 -0.18
N GLU A 43 5.64 -4.75 -0.60
CA GLU A 43 6.00 -4.80 -2.02
C GLU A 43 5.64 -6.17 -2.57
N PHE A 44 5.20 -6.20 -3.82
CA PHE A 44 4.93 -7.46 -4.49
C PHE A 44 5.38 -7.41 -5.94
N TYR A 45 5.66 -8.58 -6.47
CA TYR A 45 6.17 -8.74 -7.82
C TYR A 45 5.72 -10.06 -8.43
N GLU A 46 5.67 -10.10 -9.76
CA GLU A 46 5.42 -11.33 -10.49
C GLU A 46 6.64 -12.26 -10.38
N VAL A 47 6.38 -13.54 -10.09
CA VAL A 47 7.42 -14.58 -10.02
C VAL A 47 7.15 -15.72 -10.99
N GLU A 48 8.20 -16.27 -11.59
CA GLU A 48 8.09 -17.40 -12.50
C GLU A 48 7.62 -18.69 -11.79
N SER A 49 8.00 -18.85 -10.51
CA SER A 49 7.64 -20.00 -9.69
C SER A 49 7.58 -19.61 -8.21
N GLY A 50 6.77 -20.34 -7.43
CA GLY A 50 6.40 -19.94 -6.06
C GLY A 50 5.25 -18.92 -6.04
N GLY A 51 5.14 -18.17 -4.93
CA GLY A 51 4.14 -17.11 -4.74
C GLY A 51 2.69 -17.58 -4.62
N GLN A 52 1.79 -16.60 -4.42
CA GLN A 52 0.34 -16.79 -4.43
C GLN A 52 -0.20 -16.58 -5.85
N ARG A 53 -1.09 -17.47 -6.30
CA ARG A 53 -1.78 -17.30 -7.58
C ARG A 53 -2.90 -16.28 -7.42
N GLN A 54 -2.88 -15.25 -8.24
CA GLN A 54 -3.92 -14.22 -8.30
C GLN A 54 -4.34 -14.00 -9.75
N ARG A 55 -5.62 -13.68 -9.96
CA ARG A 55 -6.12 -13.30 -11.27
C ARG A 55 -6.06 -11.79 -11.40
N ILE A 56 -5.18 -11.31 -12.28
CA ILE A 56 -4.89 -9.89 -12.49
C ILE A 56 -5.11 -9.61 -13.98
N ASP A 57 -6.03 -8.70 -14.27
CA ASP A 57 -6.46 -8.35 -15.64
C ASP A 57 -6.86 -9.58 -16.47
N GLY A 58 -7.59 -10.51 -15.83
CA GLY A 58 -8.03 -11.75 -16.48
C GLY A 58 -6.93 -12.81 -16.69
N GLN A 59 -5.68 -12.52 -16.33
CA GLN A 59 -4.56 -13.46 -16.43
C GLN A 59 -4.20 -14.04 -15.06
N GLU A 60 -3.92 -15.35 -14.99
CA GLU A 60 -3.38 -15.97 -13.78
C GLU A 60 -1.90 -15.60 -13.65
N ARG A 61 -1.55 -14.83 -12.62
CA ARG A 61 -0.19 -14.45 -12.28
C ARG A 61 0.20 -15.04 -10.92
N ARG A 62 1.50 -15.27 -10.72
CA ARG A 62 2.05 -15.66 -9.42
C ARG A 62 2.70 -14.44 -8.79
N VAL A 63 2.22 -14.06 -7.63
CA VAL A 63 2.65 -12.87 -6.91
C VAL A 63 3.40 -13.30 -5.65
N ALA A 64 4.62 -12.82 -5.47
CA ALA A 64 5.36 -12.95 -4.22
C ALA A 64 5.30 -11.64 -3.44
N PHE A 65 5.29 -11.74 -2.11
CA PHE A 65 5.35 -10.61 -1.20
C PHE A 65 6.77 -10.50 -0.64
N GLU A 66 7.31 -9.29 -0.67
CA GLU A 66 8.56 -8.96 0.01
C GLU A 66 8.28 -8.27 1.34
N ALA A 67 9.30 -8.19 2.19
CA ALA A 67 9.22 -7.44 3.43
C ALA A 67 8.74 -6.00 3.17
N PRO A 68 7.93 -5.43 4.07
CA PRO A 68 7.35 -4.11 3.88
C PRO A 68 8.43 -3.04 3.80
N THR A 69 8.30 -2.19 2.79
CA THR A 69 9.16 -1.02 2.63
C THR A 69 8.62 0.14 3.45
N THR A 70 9.53 0.78 4.17
CA THR A 70 9.21 1.89 5.06
C THR A 70 9.89 3.16 4.64
N ARG A 71 9.16 4.28 4.65
CA ARG A 71 9.72 5.59 4.31
C ARG A 71 9.14 6.69 5.20
N GLY A 72 10.03 7.45 5.83
CA GLY A 72 9.69 8.61 6.65
C GLY A 72 9.59 9.91 5.83
N PHE A 73 8.67 10.79 6.22
CA PHE A 73 8.41 12.08 5.60
C PHE A 73 8.14 13.16 6.66
N GLU A 74 8.46 14.40 6.31
CA GLU A 74 8.19 15.57 7.16
C GLU A 74 6.74 16.09 7.03
N THR A 75 6.09 15.84 5.89
CA THR A 75 4.74 16.35 5.60
C THR A 75 3.80 15.26 5.11
N ARG A 76 2.52 15.39 5.47
CA ARG A 76 1.42 14.52 5.05
C ARG A 76 1.32 14.42 3.52
N ASP A 77 1.41 15.57 2.86
CA ASP A 77 1.30 15.65 1.40
C ASP A 77 2.42 14.87 0.70
N ALA A 78 3.67 15.01 1.16
CA ALA A 78 4.79 14.26 0.60
C ALA A 78 4.65 12.74 0.84
N ALA A 79 4.16 12.35 2.03
CA ALA A 79 3.89 10.96 2.35
C ALA A 79 2.81 10.37 1.43
N LEU A 80 1.69 11.07 1.27
CA LEU A 80 0.58 10.65 0.41
C LEU A 80 0.95 10.63 -1.08
N ALA A 81 1.66 11.65 -1.56
CA ALA A 81 2.12 11.70 -2.95
C ALA A 81 3.04 10.51 -3.26
N THR A 82 4.01 10.25 -2.37
CA THR A 82 4.91 9.11 -2.53
C THR A 82 4.20 7.76 -2.39
N ALA A 83 3.25 7.65 -1.46
CA ALA A 83 2.44 6.44 -1.29
C ALA A 83 1.63 6.12 -2.56
N LYS A 84 0.94 7.13 -3.14
CA LYS A 84 0.17 6.98 -4.37
C LYS A 84 1.06 6.56 -5.55
N GLU A 85 2.21 7.19 -5.71
CA GLU A 85 3.17 6.85 -6.76
C GLU A 85 3.77 5.44 -6.57
N HIS A 86 4.08 5.08 -5.32
CA HIS A 86 4.57 3.75 -4.98
C HIS A 86 3.54 2.68 -5.35
N VAL A 87 2.28 2.85 -4.97
CA VAL A 87 1.19 1.92 -5.31
C VAL A 87 1.08 1.74 -6.83
N ARG A 88 1.05 2.83 -7.59
CA ARG A 88 1.04 2.78 -9.07
C ARG A 88 2.23 2.00 -9.62
N THR A 89 3.43 2.22 -9.06
CA THR A 89 4.65 1.53 -9.46
C THR A 89 4.56 0.02 -9.24
N GLN A 90 3.95 -0.43 -8.14
CA GLN A 90 3.76 -1.86 -7.88
C GLN A 90 2.82 -2.51 -8.91
N PHE A 91 1.74 -1.84 -9.32
CA PHE A 91 0.86 -2.34 -10.37
C PHE A 91 1.55 -2.37 -11.75
N VAL A 92 2.39 -1.39 -12.06
CA VAL A 92 3.21 -1.42 -13.29
C VAL A 92 4.15 -2.62 -13.33
N ARG A 93 4.71 -3.02 -12.18
CA ARG A 93 5.53 -4.24 -12.07
C ARG A 93 4.75 -5.53 -12.34
N LEU A 94 3.43 -5.52 -12.10
CA LEU A 94 2.52 -6.62 -12.44
C LEU A 94 2.07 -6.59 -13.92
N GLY A 95 2.57 -5.63 -14.70
CA GLY A 95 2.22 -5.48 -16.11
C GLY A 95 0.94 -4.68 -16.37
N LEU A 96 0.41 -3.96 -15.38
CA LEU A 96 -0.75 -3.08 -15.53
C LEU A 96 -0.32 -1.65 -15.91
N ALA A 97 -1.16 -0.91 -16.64
CA ALA A 97 -0.88 0.50 -16.90
C ALA A 97 -1.03 1.31 -15.61
N GLY A 98 -0.04 2.13 -15.27
CA GLY A 98 -0.09 2.96 -14.05
C GLY A 98 -1.25 3.95 -14.03
N ASP A 99 -1.73 4.35 -15.20
CA ASP A 99 -2.90 5.22 -15.38
C ASP A 99 -4.24 4.52 -15.13
N ASP A 100 -4.31 3.19 -15.25
CA ASP A 100 -5.50 2.38 -14.92
C ASP A 100 -5.63 2.13 -13.41
N VAL A 101 -4.63 2.55 -12.62
CA VAL A 101 -4.63 2.37 -11.16
C VAL A 101 -5.41 3.49 -10.49
N GLU A 102 -6.60 3.13 -10.02
CA GLU A 102 -7.40 4.00 -9.17
C GLU A 102 -6.83 3.98 -7.74
N VAL A 103 -6.45 5.13 -7.21
CA VAL A 103 -5.90 5.23 -5.85
C VAL A 103 -6.82 6.04 -4.95
N GLU A 104 -7.32 5.36 -3.92
CA GLU A 104 -8.15 5.92 -2.86
C GLU A 104 -7.30 6.18 -1.60
N VAL A 105 -7.64 7.22 -0.85
CA VAL A 105 -7.09 7.48 0.48
C VAL A 105 -8.23 7.46 1.47
N VAL A 106 -8.22 6.50 2.39
CA VAL A 106 -9.18 6.38 3.48
C VAL A 106 -8.59 7.07 4.70
N GLU A 107 -9.24 8.15 5.12
CA GLU A 107 -8.94 8.85 6.37
C GLU A 107 -9.72 8.17 7.49
N ASP A 108 -9.04 7.72 8.55
CA ASP A 108 -9.65 7.02 9.69
C ASP A 108 -10.37 5.71 9.31
N PRO A 109 -9.62 4.62 9.04
CA PRO A 109 -10.21 3.35 8.64
C PRO A 109 -11.04 2.66 9.74
N ASP A 110 -10.90 3.07 11.01
CA ASP A 110 -11.68 2.57 12.13
C ASP A 110 -13.07 3.24 12.23
N ALA A 111 -13.25 4.45 11.69
CA ALA A 111 -14.54 5.14 11.67
C ALA A 111 -15.58 4.52 10.70
N ASP A 112 -15.13 3.78 9.68
CA ASP A 112 -16.03 3.21 8.66
C ASP A 112 -16.70 1.88 9.09
N ASP A 113 -16.25 1.24 10.18
CA ASP A 113 -16.92 0.04 10.75
C ASP A 113 -18.22 0.39 11.53
N GLY A 114 -18.63 1.67 11.54
CA GLY A 114 -19.60 2.21 12.49
C GLY A 114 -21.01 2.59 11.97
N SER A 115 -21.35 2.52 10.67
CA SER A 115 -22.69 2.92 10.19
C SER A 115 -23.47 1.84 9.44
N GLY A 116 -23.49 0.63 10.00
CA GLY A 116 -24.20 -0.49 9.40
C GLY A 116 -24.81 -1.49 10.36
N ARG A 117 -25.12 -1.13 11.62
CA ARG A 117 -25.93 -2.00 12.49
C ARG A 117 -26.98 -1.22 13.28
N ASN A 118 -28.19 -1.32 12.73
CA ASN A 118 -29.52 -1.40 13.36
C ASN A 118 -30.21 -0.11 13.81
#